data_AF-A0A8K0VHD4-F1
#
_entry.id   AF-A0A8K0VHD4-F1
#
_cell.length_a   1.000
_cell.length_b   1.000
_cell.length_c   1.000
_cell.angle_alpha   90.00
_cell.angle_beta   90.00
_cell.angle_gamma   90.00
#
_symmetry.space_group_name_H-M   'P 1'
#
loop_
_entity.id
_entity.type
_entity.pdbx_description
1 polymer ?
#
loop_
_entity_poly.entity_id
_entity_poly.type
_entity_poly.pdbx_seq_one_letter_code
_entity_poly.pdbx_strand_id
1 'polypeptide(L)'
;MRQVSPGSPDIFDFIMELYRACSGDWNTLVTECNILLEELEAFLEYAGMFLCNLGNFYVRRRRSKVSAQIATISPKAKDGLEKFIGPLLAVPPFSIGYPSKSAQLAYYPGTEPISQQEIAKVSEAMEQHSIGPENTRVRKLFAHGKPVYQLLQASAETGVSNSTSQELADDIFVVKGVHAEELAKYAGNNKQTQLLSHYIECFRTRSLEGFQEAQKAWVTDVAARVEHLMGFIEPYRDLAGIRSEWEAMVGIADPDEAARLKRPVESSTAVIRQPPWAVEDANDGKGPTKKSLFEAPDFTSVHALAVCGSIVFEAVNLPNYEYIRETCGFKNVVLTNPTVHRVAPSELKFFKDTTRIVRFITTATHELLGHGTGKLLTETAPGIYNFDEQNLPTSPISKKAITSHHLPGQTWTSVFGKLAATVEECRAILVSEYLMDDKNLLGIFSYTDDKEITAGDLLYATYLNIGVDGLQALEHYNIQNQAWGQVHHQAHFSILKHLLQDGDGVIRICHGPYRDTGQT
;
A
#
# COMPACT_ATOMS: atom_id res chain seq x y z
N MET A 1 -10.70 3.73 9.30
CA MET A 1 -10.76 4.77 10.38
C MET A 1 -10.16 4.32 11.71
N ARG A 2 -10.70 3.30 12.41
CA ARG A 2 -10.19 2.90 13.75
C ARG A 2 -8.77 2.31 13.75
N GLN A 3 -8.27 1.88 12.59
CA GLN A 3 -6.87 1.49 12.35
C GLN A 3 -5.94 2.70 12.09
N VAL A 4 -6.50 3.88 11.83
CA VAL A 4 -5.74 5.11 11.54
C VAL A 4 -5.43 5.86 12.84
N SER A 5 -6.46 6.34 13.53
CA SER A 5 -6.33 7.04 14.81
C SER A 5 -7.52 6.77 15.72
N PRO A 6 -7.37 6.85 17.06
CA PRO A 6 -8.50 6.68 17.98
C PRO A 6 -9.63 7.68 17.77
N GLY A 7 -9.31 8.94 17.43
CA GLY A 7 -10.30 10.01 17.26
C GLY A 7 -10.89 10.12 15.86
N SER A 8 -10.43 9.33 14.88
CA SER A 8 -10.94 9.40 13.51
C SER A 8 -12.47 9.18 13.42
N PRO A 9 -13.08 8.19 14.11
CA PRO A 9 -14.53 8.01 14.04
C PRO A 9 -15.32 9.24 14.51
N ASP A 10 -14.93 9.85 15.64
CA ASP A 10 -15.62 11.04 16.16
C ASP A 10 -15.47 12.26 15.23
N ILE A 11 -14.31 12.42 14.59
CA ILE A 11 -14.09 13.47 13.59
C ILE A 11 -14.99 13.26 12.36
N PHE A 12 -15.12 12.02 11.89
CA PHE A 12 -16.01 11.67 10.78
C PHE A 12 -17.47 12.00 11.12
N ASP A 13 -17.93 11.54 12.28
CA ASP A 13 -19.31 11.79 12.74
C ASP A 13 -19.59 13.29 12.87
N PHE A 14 -18.62 14.08 13.33
CA PHE A 14 -18.71 15.53 13.38
C PHE A 14 -18.83 16.18 12.00
N ILE A 15 -18.00 15.80 11.03
CA ILE A 15 -18.09 16.31 9.65
C ILE A 15 -19.48 15.98 9.05
N MET A 16 -19.94 14.75 9.25
CA MET A 16 -21.26 14.32 8.77
C MET A 16 -22.40 15.05 9.48
N GLU A 17 -22.25 15.36 10.77
CA GLU A 17 -23.22 16.14 11.52
C GLU A 17 -23.30 17.58 11.02
N LEU A 18 -22.15 18.23 10.76
CA LEU A 18 -22.14 19.58 10.17
C LEU A 18 -22.82 19.59 8.80
N TYR A 19 -22.50 18.62 7.94
CA TYR A 19 -23.15 18.48 6.62
C TYR A 19 -24.68 18.36 6.75
N ARG A 20 -25.17 17.56 7.72
CA ARG A 20 -26.62 17.44 7.97
C ARG A 20 -27.21 18.73 8.51
N ALA A 21 -26.54 19.37 9.47
CA ALA A 21 -27.02 20.59 10.11
C ALA A 21 -27.14 21.76 9.11
N CYS A 22 -26.21 21.87 8.16
CA CYS A 22 -26.28 22.86 7.09
C CYS A 22 -26.98 22.36 5.82
N SER A 23 -27.53 21.14 5.81
CA SER A 23 -28.16 20.50 4.64
C SER A 23 -27.27 20.49 3.38
N GLY A 24 -25.95 20.43 3.55
CA GLY A 24 -24.97 20.51 2.48
C GLY A 24 -24.66 21.92 1.95
N ASP A 25 -25.37 22.96 2.42
CA ASP A 25 -25.02 24.36 2.12
C ASP A 25 -24.02 24.90 3.15
N TRP A 26 -22.73 24.74 2.86
CA TRP A 26 -21.67 25.11 3.79
C TRP A 26 -21.63 26.61 4.13
N ASN A 27 -22.19 27.48 3.28
CA ASN A 27 -22.25 28.92 3.56
C ASN A 27 -23.17 29.26 4.74
N THR A 28 -24.11 28.37 5.08
CA THR A 28 -24.92 28.50 6.30
C THR A 28 -24.04 28.60 7.55
N LEU A 29 -22.89 27.93 7.58
CA LEU A 29 -21.96 28.03 8.72
C LEU A 29 -21.39 29.44 8.87
N VAL A 30 -21.10 30.14 7.77
CA VAL A 30 -20.62 31.54 7.81
C VAL A 30 -21.68 32.44 8.45
N THR A 31 -22.93 32.30 8.01
CA THR A 31 -24.02 33.16 8.48
C THR A 31 -24.51 32.81 9.89
N GLU A 32 -24.63 31.53 10.23
CA GLU A 32 -25.25 31.08 11.48
C GLU A 32 -24.24 30.85 12.61
N CYS A 33 -23.00 30.48 12.28
CA CYS A 33 -21.94 30.31 13.28
C CYS A 33 -21.05 31.55 13.41
N ASN A 34 -21.28 32.58 12.59
CA ASN A 34 -20.52 33.84 12.57
C ASN A 34 -19.00 33.62 12.43
N ILE A 35 -18.63 32.73 11.50
CA ILE A 35 -17.24 32.48 11.10
C ILE A 35 -16.91 33.24 9.81
N LEU A 36 -15.62 33.47 9.55
CA LEU A 36 -15.15 34.04 8.29
C LEU A 36 -15.15 33.00 7.16
N LEU A 37 -15.24 33.46 5.92
CA LEU A 37 -15.20 32.59 4.74
C LEU A 37 -13.88 31.79 4.69
N GLU A 38 -12.76 32.42 5.05
CA GLU A 38 -11.44 31.79 5.07
C GLU A 38 -11.34 30.68 6.15
N GLU A 39 -12.13 30.77 7.22
CA GLU A 39 -12.23 29.72 8.24
C GLU A 39 -13.04 28.53 7.71
N LEU A 40 -14.11 28.80 6.96
CA LEU A 40 -14.88 27.76 6.29
C LEU A 40 -14.02 27.03 5.25
N GLU A 41 -13.32 27.74 4.39
CA GLU A 41 -12.44 27.17 3.36
C GLU A 41 -11.37 26.27 4.00
N ALA A 42 -10.75 26.72 5.09
CA ALA A 42 -9.77 25.93 5.82
C ALA A 42 -10.38 24.67 6.47
N PHE A 43 -11.61 24.76 7.00
CA PHE A 43 -12.32 23.59 7.50
C PHE A 43 -12.67 22.60 6.39
N LEU A 44 -13.17 23.08 5.24
CA LEU A 44 -13.51 22.22 4.10
C LEU A 44 -12.26 21.54 3.52
N GLU A 45 -11.13 22.22 3.47
CA GLU A 45 -9.86 21.62 3.08
C GLU A 45 -9.43 20.54 4.08
N TYR A 46 -9.56 20.80 5.40
CA TYR A 46 -9.31 19.80 6.43
C TYR A 46 -10.24 18.59 6.29
N ALA A 47 -11.55 18.82 6.13
CA ALA A 47 -12.57 17.77 6.03
C ALA A 47 -12.36 16.93 4.77
N GLY A 48 -12.09 17.57 3.62
CA GLY A 48 -11.78 16.88 2.37
C GLY A 48 -10.55 15.98 2.51
N MET A 49 -9.44 16.52 3.01
CA MET A 49 -8.24 15.73 3.25
C MET A 49 -8.48 14.59 4.26
N PHE A 50 -9.25 14.84 5.33
CA PHE A 50 -9.56 13.84 6.34
C PHE A 50 -10.39 12.68 5.74
N LEU A 51 -11.41 13.00 4.96
CA LEU A 51 -12.29 12.03 4.31
C LEU A 51 -11.52 11.21 3.26
N CYS A 52 -10.64 11.85 2.48
CA CYS A 52 -9.78 11.15 1.52
C CYS A 52 -8.81 10.17 2.20
N ASN A 53 -8.35 10.46 3.42
CA ASN A 53 -7.37 9.64 4.14
C ASN A 53 -7.99 8.73 5.22
N LEU A 54 -9.31 8.80 5.42
CA LEU A 54 -10.04 8.15 6.53
C LEU A 54 -9.40 8.39 7.92
N GLY A 55 -8.75 9.55 8.10
CA GLY A 55 -8.01 9.87 9.31
C GLY A 55 -7.22 11.17 9.27
N ASN A 56 -6.76 11.58 10.45
CA ASN A 56 -6.24 12.93 10.74
C ASN A 56 -4.69 13.02 10.83
N PHE A 57 -3.97 11.99 10.37
CA PHE A 57 -2.49 11.96 10.40
C PHE A 57 -1.86 12.77 9.26
N TYR A 58 -2.39 12.69 8.02
CA TYR A 58 -1.89 13.48 6.88
C TYR A 58 -2.33 14.95 6.93
N VAL A 59 -3.48 15.22 7.53
CA VAL A 59 -4.09 16.56 7.63
C VAL A 59 -3.46 17.42 8.73
N ARG A 60 -2.52 16.86 9.52
CA ARG A 60 -1.95 17.50 10.72
C ARG A 60 -1.22 18.83 10.45
N ARG A 61 -0.67 19.00 9.24
CA ARG A 61 0.13 20.18 8.86
C ARG A 61 -0.70 21.44 8.63
N ARG A 62 -2.04 21.33 8.51
CA ARG A 62 -2.98 22.45 8.29
C ARG A 62 -3.97 22.67 9.44
N ARG A 63 -3.74 22.05 10.61
CA ARG A 63 -4.62 22.07 11.80
C ARG A 63 -4.93 23.44 12.40
N SER A 64 -4.20 24.49 12.04
CA SER A 64 -4.24 25.78 12.75
C SER A 64 -5.52 26.60 12.53
N LYS A 65 -6.60 26.04 11.98
CA LYS A 65 -7.78 26.83 11.52
C LYS A 65 -9.17 26.23 11.76
N VAL A 66 -9.33 25.07 12.43
CA VAL A 66 -10.69 24.58 12.76
C VAL A 66 -11.26 25.43 13.89
N SER A 67 -12.13 26.37 13.56
CA SER A 67 -12.80 27.24 14.53
C SER A 67 -13.84 26.44 15.32
N ALA A 68 -13.78 26.49 16.65
CA ALA A 68 -14.78 25.85 17.51
C ALA A 68 -16.20 26.42 17.30
N GLN A 69 -16.31 27.61 16.68
CA GLN A 69 -17.58 28.25 16.38
C GLN A 69 -18.40 27.45 15.37
N ILE A 70 -17.81 26.71 14.44
CA ILE A 70 -18.58 25.92 13.45
C ILE A 70 -19.50 24.88 14.11
N ALA A 71 -19.16 24.44 15.32
CA ALA A 71 -19.95 23.47 16.07
C ALA A 71 -21.20 24.09 16.74
N THR A 72 -21.39 25.41 16.72
CA THR A 72 -22.57 26.05 17.32
C THR A 72 -23.84 25.88 16.49
N ILE A 73 -23.72 25.39 15.24
CA ILE A 73 -24.86 25.12 14.36
C ILE A 73 -25.87 24.13 14.96
N SER A 74 -25.41 23.20 15.81
CA SER A 74 -26.30 22.27 16.50
C SER A 74 -25.71 21.79 17.83
N PRO A 75 -26.54 21.45 18.84
CA PRO A 75 -26.07 20.85 20.09
C PRO A 75 -25.25 19.58 19.86
N LYS A 76 -25.65 18.76 18.88
CA LYS A 76 -24.98 17.51 18.55
C LYS A 76 -23.60 17.73 17.92
N ALA A 77 -23.43 18.78 17.10
CA ALA A 77 -22.12 19.16 16.58
C ALA A 77 -21.20 19.62 17.71
N LYS A 78 -21.73 20.39 18.68
CA LYS A 78 -20.99 20.81 19.87
C LYS A 78 -20.51 19.61 20.70
N ASP A 79 -21.41 18.69 21.05
CA ASP A 79 -21.07 17.46 21.77
C ASP A 79 -20.07 16.60 21.00
N GLY A 80 -20.21 16.55 19.67
CA GLY A 80 -19.29 15.83 18.79
C GLY A 80 -17.88 16.43 18.83
N LEU A 81 -17.75 17.74 18.75
CA LEU A 81 -16.47 18.45 18.78
C LEU A 81 -15.72 18.21 20.10
N GLU A 82 -16.42 18.25 21.24
CA GLU A 82 -15.84 18.08 22.57
C GLU A 82 -15.10 16.73 22.74
N LYS A 83 -15.54 15.68 22.03
CA LYS A 83 -14.92 14.35 22.08
C LYS A 83 -13.49 14.32 21.56
N PHE A 84 -13.12 15.19 20.62
CA PHE A 84 -11.82 15.10 19.94
C PHE A 84 -11.06 16.43 19.83
N ILE A 85 -11.65 17.58 20.18
CA ILE A 85 -11.00 18.89 20.04
C ILE A 85 -9.70 19.00 20.84
N GLY A 86 -9.65 18.45 22.06
CA GLY A 86 -8.44 18.41 22.88
C GLY A 86 -7.29 17.69 22.17
N PRO A 87 -7.44 16.39 21.81
CA PRO A 87 -6.46 15.65 21.02
C PRO A 87 -6.13 16.28 19.64
N LEU A 88 -7.08 16.96 19.01
CA LEU A 88 -6.85 17.66 17.74
C LEU A 88 -5.92 18.87 17.92
N LEU A 89 -6.12 19.65 18.97
CA LEU A 89 -5.31 20.84 19.30
C LEU A 89 -3.98 20.48 20.01
N ALA A 90 -3.88 19.27 20.56
CA ALA A 90 -2.67 18.80 21.21
C ALA A 90 -1.49 18.63 20.22
N VAL A 91 -0.32 19.08 20.66
CA VAL A 91 1.00 18.78 20.10
C VAL A 91 1.63 17.79 21.08
N PRO A 92 2.02 16.51 20.80
CA PRO A 92 2.06 15.59 19.64
C PRO A 92 0.92 14.51 19.64
N PRO A 93 0.94 13.37 18.89
CA PRO A 93 2.01 12.74 18.08
C PRO A 93 2.16 13.30 16.66
N PHE A 94 3.41 13.37 16.20
CA PHE A 94 3.87 13.95 14.92
C PHE A 94 3.98 12.91 13.80
N SER A 95 3.89 11.62 14.12
CA SER A 95 4.10 10.54 13.15
C SER A 95 3.30 9.29 13.52
N ILE A 96 2.96 8.51 12.49
CA ILE A 96 2.62 7.10 12.65
C ILE A 96 3.87 6.40 13.19
N GLY A 97 3.75 5.69 14.32
CA GLY A 97 4.85 4.90 14.84
C GLY A 97 4.59 4.24 16.18
N TYR A 98 5.56 3.49 16.72
CA TYR A 98 5.39 2.75 17.97
C TYR A 98 4.94 3.70 19.08
N PRO A 99 4.01 3.26 19.97
CA PRO A 99 3.48 4.11 21.02
C PRO A 99 4.60 4.81 21.80
N SER A 100 4.65 6.13 21.70
CA SER A 100 5.64 6.98 22.35
C SER A 100 5.06 8.38 22.58
N LYS A 101 5.84 9.28 23.20
CA LYS A 101 5.41 10.68 23.38
C LYS A 101 5.18 11.40 22.04
N SER A 102 5.79 10.96 20.95
CA SER A 102 5.78 11.63 19.64
C SER A 102 5.15 10.80 18.52
N ALA A 103 4.81 9.53 18.75
CA ALA A 103 4.22 8.64 17.75
C ALA A 103 3.10 7.78 18.33
N GLN A 104 2.09 7.51 17.50
CA GLN A 104 0.96 6.65 17.88
C GLN A 104 0.59 5.74 16.72
N LEU A 105 0.14 4.53 17.05
CA LEU A 105 -0.36 3.54 16.11
C LEU A 105 -1.65 2.93 16.65
N ALA A 106 -2.74 2.96 15.85
CA ALA A 106 -4.03 2.46 16.33
C ALA A 106 -4.17 0.92 16.28
N TYR A 107 -3.16 0.20 15.75
CA TYR A 107 -3.02 -1.25 15.87
C TYR A 107 -2.64 -1.71 17.29
N TYR A 108 -2.10 -0.79 18.10
CA TYR A 108 -1.76 -1.04 19.50
C TYR A 108 -2.57 -0.11 20.42
N PRO A 109 -3.91 -0.27 20.50
CA PRO A 109 -4.75 0.64 21.25
C PRO A 109 -4.55 0.48 22.76
N GLY A 110 -4.75 1.57 23.50
CA GLY A 110 -4.64 1.59 24.97
C GLY A 110 -3.89 2.82 25.45
N THR A 111 -3.92 3.04 26.76
CA THR A 111 -3.12 4.07 27.45
C THR A 111 -1.71 3.58 27.76
N GLU A 112 -1.55 2.26 27.89
CA GLU A 112 -0.28 1.63 28.24
C GLU A 112 0.56 1.38 26.98
N PRO A 113 1.81 1.89 26.91
CA PRO A 113 2.68 1.63 25.77
C PRO A 113 3.09 0.15 25.75
N ILE A 114 3.02 -0.45 24.56
CA ILE A 114 3.51 -1.80 24.29
C ILE A 114 4.85 -1.73 23.54
N SER A 115 5.80 -2.55 23.96
CA SER A 115 7.13 -2.66 23.37
C SER A 115 7.18 -3.70 22.24
N GLN A 116 8.23 -3.64 21.42
CA GLN A 116 8.45 -4.62 20.34
C GLN A 116 8.60 -6.06 20.86
N GLN A 117 9.26 -6.25 22.01
CA GLN A 117 9.42 -7.58 22.63
C GLN A 117 8.07 -8.14 23.07
N GLU A 118 7.20 -7.30 23.62
CA GLU A 118 5.85 -7.71 24.01
C GLU A 118 4.98 -8.03 22.79
N ILE A 119 5.11 -7.26 21.70
CA ILE A 119 4.43 -7.57 20.43
C ILE A 119 4.92 -8.93 19.90
N ALA A 120 6.23 -9.19 19.90
CA ALA A 120 6.79 -10.48 19.48
C ALA A 120 6.29 -11.64 20.35
N LYS A 121 6.21 -11.46 21.67
CA LYS A 121 5.63 -12.45 22.59
C LYS A 121 4.18 -12.79 22.22
N VAL A 122 3.37 -11.78 21.91
CA VAL A 122 1.98 -11.99 21.49
C VAL A 122 1.92 -12.71 20.14
N SER A 123 2.77 -12.34 19.19
CA SER A 123 2.86 -13.01 17.88
C SER A 123 3.24 -14.49 17.99
N GLU A 124 4.20 -14.83 18.85
CA GLU A 124 4.59 -16.23 19.10
C GLU A 124 3.43 -17.04 19.68
N ALA A 125 2.68 -16.46 20.63
CA ALA A 125 1.49 -17.12 21.18
C ALA A 125 0.38 -17.31 20.14
N MET A 126 0.25 -16.38 19.19
CA MET A 126 -0.71 -16.49 18.07
C MET A 126 -0.34 -17.62 17.12
N GLU A 127 0.95 -17.74 16.78
CA GLU A 127 1.46 -18.78 15.88
C GLU A 127 1.21 -20.19 16.44
N GLN A 128 1.45 -20.39 17.73
CA GLN A 128 1.16 -21.66 18.43
C GLN A 128 -0.31 -22.09 18.37
N HIS A 129 -1.22 -21.15 18.11
CA HIS A 129 -2.67 -21.36 18.01
C HIS A 129 -3.22 -21.15 16.60
N SER A 130 -2.34 -21.05 15.59
CA SER A 130 -2.70 -20.84 14.19
C SER A 130 -3.60 -19.60 13.97
N ILE A 131 -3.33 -18.52 14.70
CA ILE A 131 -4.05 -17.24 14.55
C ILE A 131 -3.25 -16.32 13.64
N GLY A 132 -3.83 -15.99 12.48
CA GLY A 132 -3.27 -15.01 11.55
C GLY A 132 -3.21 -13.59 12.15
N PRO A 133 -2.13 -12.84 11.92
CA PRO A 133 -1.99 -11.48 12.44
C PRO A 133 -2.80 -10.42 11.69
N GLU A 134 -3.20 -10.68 10.45
CA GLU A 134 -3.72 -9.71 9.49
C GLU A 134 -4.95 -8.95 10.02
N ASN A 135 -5.87 -9.65 10.68
CA ASN A 135 -7.13 -9.10 11.19
C ASN A 135 -7.10 -8.78 12.69
N THR A 136 -5.92 -8.52 13.26
CA THR A 136 -5.73 -8.36 14.71
C THR A 136 -5.21 -6.98 15.14
N ARG A 137 -5.46 -6.64 16.41
CA ARG A 137 -4.83 -5.54 17.15
C ARG A 137 -4.46 -6.01 18.54
N VAL A 138 -3.52 -5.34 19.21
CA VAL A 138 -3.06 -5.75 20.55
C VAL A 138 -3.17 -4.61 21.54
N ARG A 139 -3.89 -4.84 22.65
CA ARG A 139 -3.99 -3.90 23.76
C ARG A 139 -3.25 -4.43 24.98
N LYS A 140 -2.39 -3.61 25.56
CA LYS A 140 -1.76 -3.88 26.86
C LYS A 140 -2.59 -3.24 27.98
N LEU A 141 -2.76 -3.98 29.06
CA LEU A 141 -3.45 -3.60 30.29
C LEU A 141 -2.59 -4.01 31.49
N PHE A 142 -2.88 -3.45 32.67
CA PHE A 142 -2.35 -3.95 33.93
C PHE A 142 -3.49 -4.54 34.76
N ALA A 143 -3.35 -5.81 35.15
CA ALA A 143 -4.26 -6.48 36.07
C ALA A 143 -3.42 -7.11 37.19
N HIS A 144 -3.82 -6.90 38.45
CA HIS A 144 -3.14 -7.45 39.62
C HIS A 144 -1.61 -7.18 39.66
N GLY A 145 -1.18 -6.01 39.19
CA GLY A 145 0.23 -5.60 39.22
C GLY A 145 1.12 -6.22 38.13
N LYS A 146 0.55 -6.99 37.19
CA LYS A 146 1.27 -7.55 36.04
C LYS A 146 0.65 -7.13 34.70
N PRO A 147 1.45 -7.07 33.62
CA PRO A 147 0.94 -6.75 32.30
C PRO A 147 0.09 -7.91 31.76
N VAL A 148 -1.06 -7.56 31.20
CA VAL A 148 -1.98 -8.46 30.50
C VAL A 148 -2.20 -7.95 29.09
N TYR A 149 -2.23 -8.85 28.12
CA TYR A 149 -2.37 -8.55 26.70
C TYR A 149 -3.71 -9.05 26.18
N GLN A 150 -4.41 -8.19 25.45
CA GLN A 150 -5.63 -8.54 24.75
C GLN A 150 -5.41 -8.49 23.25
N LEU A 151 -5.50 -9.64 22.60
CA LEU A 151 -5.55 -9.79 21.16
C LEU A 151 -6.98 -9.51 20.68
N LEU A 152 -7.18 -8.34 20.11
CA LEU A 152 -8.44 -7.86 19.58
C LEU A 152 -8.57 -8.35 18.14
N GLN A 153 -9.42 -9.35 17.89
CA GLN A 153 -9.59 -9.94 16.56
C GLN A 153 -10.92 -9.48 15.93
N ALA A 154 -10.85 -9.08 14.66
CA ALA A 154 -12.03 -8.62 13.94
C ALA A 154 -12.98 -9.78 13.63
N SER A 155 -14.24 -9.65 14.05
CA SER A 155 -15.31 -10.62 13.75
C SER A 155 -16.70 -10.02 13.98
N ALA A 156 -17.71 -10.53 13.26
CA ALA A 156 -19.12 -10.24 13.47
C ALA A 156 -19.67 -10.96 14.72
N GLU A 157 -19.19 -12.17 15.00
CA GLU A 157 -19.57 -12.87 16.21
C GLU A 157 -18.85 -12.30 17.43
N THR A 158 -19.63 -11.91 18.42
CA THR A 158 -19.16 -11.67 19.79
C THR A 158 -19.22 -13.01 20.53
N GLY A 159 -18.23 -13.31 21.39
CA GLY A 159 -18.11 -14.63 22.02
C GLY A 159 -19.40 -15.08 22.72
N VAL A 160 -19.77 -16.35 22.55
CA VAL A 160 -20.94 -16.94 23.22
C VAL A 160 -20.63 -17.12 24.72
N SER A 161 -21.37 -16.40 25.57
CA SER A 161 -21.31 -16.32 27.04
C SER A 161 -20.35 -15.30 27.66
N ASN A 162 -20.69 -14.87 28.89
CA ASN A 162 -20.19 -13.71 29.65
C ASN A 162 -18.66 -13.63 29.92
N SER A 163 -17.83 -14.45 29.28
CA SER A 163 -16.38 -14.25 29.19
C SER A 163 -16.01 -13.87 27.77
N THR A 164 -15.92 -12.56 27.50
CA THR A 164 -15.52 -12.01 26.20
C THR A 164 -14.05 -12.27 25.83
N SER A 165 -13.29 -12.94 26.71
CA SER A 165 -11.86 -13.21 26.61
C SER A 165 -11.55 -14.70 26.77
N GLN A 166 -10.91 -15.31 25.77
CA GLN A 166 -10.33 -16.66 25.87
C GLN A 166 -8.82 -16.55 26.09
N GLU A 167 -8.28 -17.20 27.11
CA GLU A 167 -6.82 -17.23 27.34
C GLU A 167 -6.13 -18.07 26.26
N LEU A 168 -5.08 -17.52 25.65
CA LEU A 168 -4.22 -18.17 24.66
C LEU A 168 -2.94 -18.71 25.28
N ALA A 169 -2.34 -17.90 26.14
CA ALA A 169 -1.06 -18.16 26.80
C ALA A 169 -1.00 -17.25 28.04
N ASP A 170 -0.02 -17.47 28.91
CA ASP A 170 0.16 -16.72 30.16
C ASP A 170 -0.03 -15.21 29.95
N ASP A 171 -1.14 -14.68 30.49
CA ASP A 171 -1.54 -13.28 30.45
C ASP A 171 -1.90 -12.72 29.06
N ILE A 172 -2.18 -13.58 28.06
CA ILE A 172 -2.60 -13.21 26.70
C ILE A 172 -4.01 -13.74 26.43
N PHE A 173 -4.95 -12.86 26.11
CA PHE A 173 -6.36 -13.18 25.93
C PHE A 173 -6.89 -12.73 24.55
N VAL A 174 -7.66 -13.56 23.86
CA VAL A 174 -8.38 -13.16 22.63
C VAL A 174 -9.72 -12.55 22.97
N VAL A 175 -9.97 -11.36 22.43
CA VAL A 175 -11.27 -10.69 22.46
C VAL A 175 -11.86 -10.68 21.05
N LYS A 176 -13.07 -11.24 20.92
CA LYS A 176 -13.83 -11.33 19.66
C LYS A 176 -14.80 -10.14 19.50
N GLY A 177 -15.31 -9.95 18.28
CA GLY A 177 -16.42 -9.02 18.02
C GLY A 177 -15.99 -7.60 17.68
N VAL A 178 -14.72 -7.38 17.35
CA VAL A 178 -14.24 -6.06 16.95
C VAL A 178 -14.76 -5.79 15.53
N HIS A 179 -15.50 -4.69 15.33
CA HIS A 179 -16.19 -4.32 14.07
C HIS A 179 -17.43 -5.16 13.72
N ALA A 180 -18.12 -5.70 14.73
CA ALA A 180 -19.18 -6.66 14.50
C ALA A 180 -20.43 -6.12 13.77
N GLU A 181 -20.81 -4.88 14.05
CA GLU A 181 -22.01 -4.26 13.46
C GLU A 181 -21.83 -3.97 11.96
N GLU A 182 -20.59 -3.73 11.55
CA GLU A 182 -20.23 -3.37 10.18
C GLU A 182 -20.18 -4.58 9.25
N LEU A 183 -19.77 -5.75 9.74
CA LEU A 183 -19.50 -6.95 8.91
C LEU A 183 -20.75 -7.78 8.55
N ALA A 184 -21.90 -7.54 9.18
CA ALA A 184 -23.10 -8.38 9.04
C ALA A 184 -23.93 -8.19 7.73
N LYS A 185 -23.57 -7.24 6.84
CA LYS A 185 -24.48 -6.70 5.81
C LYS A 185 -24.32 -7.21 4.36
N TYR A 186 -23.45 -8.19 4.06
CA TYR A 186 -22.89 -8.35 2.69
C TYR A 186 -22.96 -9.77 2.03
N ALA A 187 -24.14 -10.39 1.83
CA ALA A 187 -24.23 -11.74 1.21
C ALA A 187 -25.01 -11.86 -0.12
N GLY A 188 -24.42 -12.43 -1.21
CA GLY A 188 -25.17 -12.92 -2.41
C GLY A 188 -24.40 -13.44 -3.69
N ASN A 189 -25.02 -14.42 -4.41
CA ASN A 189 -24.88 -15.02 -5.79
C ASN A 189 -23.79 -16.06 -6.23
N ASN A 190 -24.13 -17.17 -6.92
CA ASN A 190 -23.57 -18.55 -6.84
C ASN A 190 -22.05 -18.89 -7.02
N LYS A 191 -21.20 -18.19 -7.79
CA LYS A 191 -19.72 -18.44 -7.78
C LYS A 191 -18.99 -17.41 -6.94
N GLN A 192 -19.40 -16.16 -7.11
CA GLN A 192 -19.24 -15.12 -6.11
C GLN A 192 -19.82 -15.57 -4.76
N THR A 193 -20.70 -16.58 -4.67
CA THR A 193 -21.33 -17.04 -3.43
C THR A 193 -20.32 -17.86 -2.71
N GLN A 194 -19.53 -18.70 -3.39
CA GLN A 194 -18.50 -19.45 -2.69
C GLN A 194 -17.46 -18.47 -2.13
N LEU A 195 -16.96 -17.56 -2.96
CA LEU A 195 -16.03 -16.50 -2.55
C LEU A 195 -16.61 -15.63 -1.41
N LEU A 196 -17.80 -15.07 -1.59
CA LEU A 196 -18.48 -14.25 -0.60
C LEU A 196 -18.88 -15.06 0.63
N SER A 197 -19.19 -16.35 0.51
CA SER A 197 -19.44 -17.23 1.68
C SER A 197 -18.17 -17.43 2.47
N HIS A 198 -17.02 -17.56 1.81
CA HIS A 198 -15.72 -17.61 2.46
C HIS A 198 -15.36 -16.27 3.12
N TYR A 199 -15.67 -15.12 2.50
CA TYR A 199 -15.55 -13.81 3.17
C TYR A 199 -16.52 -13.65 4.33
N ILE A 200 -17.79 -14.03 4.18
CA ILE A 200 -18.78 -14.01 5.27
C ILE A 200 -18.31 -14.90 6.41
N GLU A 201 -17.83 -16.10 6.11
CA GLU A 201 -17.30 -17.01 7.12
C GLU A 201 -16.08 -16.40 7.81
N CYS A 202 -15.08 -15.90 7.06
CA CYS A 202 -13.95 -15.17 7.63
C CYS A 202 -14.40 -14.04 8.55
N PHE A 203 -15.28 -13.16 8.07
CA PHE A 203 -15.71 -11.98 8.82
C PHE A 203 -16.64 -12.33 9.97
N ARG A 204 -17.38 -13.43 9.90
CA ARG A 204 -18.24 -13.92 10.97
C ARG A 204 -17.42 -14.64 12.05
N THR A 205 -16.62 -15.62 11.64
CA THR A 205 -15.98 -16.62 12.49
C THR A 205 -14.48 -16.47 12.60
N ARG A 206 -13.90 -15.34 12.13
CA ARG A 206 -12.46 -14.99 12.18
C ARG A 206 -11.54 -16.02 11.49
N SER A 207 -12.07 -16.79 10.54
CA SER A 207 -11.35 -17.86 9.86
C SER A 207 -10.35 -17.31 8.84
N LEU A 208 -9.05 -17.39 9.17
CA LEU A 208 -7.97 -17.13 8.22
C LEU A 208 -8.04 -18.07 7.02
N GLU A 209 -8.33 -19.35 7.27
CA GLU A 209 -8.55 -20.34 6.22
C GLU A 209 -9.69 -19.92 5.30
N GLY A 210 -10.81 -19.45 5.85
CA GLY A 210 -11.91 -18.87 5.07
C GLY A 210 -11.44 -17.70 4.20
N PHE A 211 -10.61 -16.80 4.73
CA PHE A 211 -10.06 -15.72 3.93
C PHE A 211 -9.16 -16.23 2.78
N GLN A 212 -8.28 -17.19 3.06
CA GLN A 212 -7.39 -17.78 2.07
C GLN A 212 -8.16 -18.53 0.98
N GLU A 213 -9.22 -19.28 1.32
CA GLU A 213 -10.09 -19.92 0.33
C GLU A 213 -10.83 -18.89 -0.53
N ALA A 214 -11.24 -17.75 0.04
CA ALA A 214 -11.79 -16.64 -0.75
C ALA A 214 -10.75 -16.09 -1.74
N GLN A 215 -9.48 -15.93 -1.33
CA GLN A 215 -8.41 -15.49 -2.23
C GLN A 215 -8.14 -16.50 -3.35
N LYS A 216 -8.10 -17.81 -3.06
CA LYS A 216 -7.95 -18.85 -4.09
C LYS A 216 -9.09 -18.82 -5.11
N ALA A 217 -10.32 -18.69 -4.63
CA ALA A 217 -11.50 -18.55 -5.48
C ALA A 217 -11.44 -17.29 -6.34
N TRP A 218 -10.98 -16.17 -5.77
CA TRP A 218 -10.84 -14.91 -6.48
C TRP A 218 -9.79 -14.97 -7.60
N VAL A 219 -8.58 -15.48 -7.31
CA VAL A 219 -7.50 -15.60 -8.31
C VAL A 219 -7.91 -16.47 -9.49
N THR A 220 -8.63 -17.56 -9.22
CA THR A 220 -9.03 -18.52 -10.25
C THR A 220 -10.25 -18.08 -11.08
N ASP A 221 -10.91 -16.98 -10.70
CA ASP A 221 -12.01 -16.39 -11.48
C ASP A 221 -11.50 -15.41 -12.54
N VAL A 222 -10.89 -15.94 -13.60
CA VAL A 222 -10.29 -15.17 -14.70
C VAL A 222 -11.31 -14.59 -15.70
N ALA A 223 -12.58 -14.95 -15.57
CA ALA A 223 -13.66 -14.54 -16.50
C ALA A 223 -14.59 -13.46 -15.92
N ALA A 224 -14.29 -12.97 -14.71
CA ALA A 224 -15.10 -11.98 -14.02
C ALA A 224 -15.12 -10.64 -14.78
N ARG A 225 -16.34 -10.11 -15.00
CA ARG A 225 -16.53 -8.76 -15.57
C ARG A 225 -16.48 -7.66 -14.51
N VAL A 226 -16.84 -8.00 -13.28
CA VAL A 226 -16.79 -7.10 -12.13
C VAL A 226 -15.79 -7.70 -11.17
N GLU A 227 -14.67 -7.00 -11.01
CA GLU A 227 -13.65 -7.38 -10.04
C GLU A 227 -13.90 -6.73 -8.69
N HIS A 228 -13.50 -7.46 -7.67
CA HIS A 228 -13.62 -6.99 -6.31
C HIS A 228 -12.53 -7.57 -5.41
N LEU A 229 -12.16 -6.79 -4.42
CA LEU A 229 -11.26 -7.16 -3.33
C LEU A 229 -11.88 -6.65 -2.03
N MET A 230 -11.81 -7.41 -0.95
CA MET A 230 -12.24 -6.93 0.36
C MET A 230 -11.60 -7.74 1.48
N GLY A 231 -11.02 -7.05 2.47
CA GLY A 231 -10.47 -7.71 3.64
C GLY A 231 -9.38 -6.90 4.32
N PHE A 232 -8.63 -7.59 5.18
CA PHE A 232 -7.40 -7.07 5.77
C PHE A 232 -6.23 -7.48 4.88
N ILE A 233 -5.81 -6.60 3.97
CA ILE A 233 -4.90 -6.96 2.87
C ILE A 233 -3.48 -6.50 3.15
N GLU A 234 -3.26 -5.17 3.21
CA GLU A 234 -1.91 -4.61 3.19
C GLU A 234 -1.38 -4.22 4.58
N PRO A 235 -0.17 -4.64 4.98
CA PRO A 235 0.37 -4.37 6.31
C PRO A 235 1.16 -3.05 6.43
N TYR A 236 1.17 -2.19 5.39
CA TYR A 236 2.05 -1.02 5.30
C TYR A 236 2.01 -0.07 6.50
N ARG A 237 0.89 -0.02 7.23
CA ARG A 237 0.71 0.90 8.37
C ARG A 237 1.01 0.26 9.71
N ASP A 238 1.08 -1.07 9.79
CA ASP A 238 1.62 -1.72 10.99
C ASP A 238 3.14 -1.67 10.94
N LEU A 239 3.77 -1.06 11.96
CA LEU A 239 5.23 -1.06 12.03
C LEU A 239 5.83 -2.43 12.27
N ALA A 240 5.07 -3.36 12.86
CA ALA A 240 5.52 -4.76 12.91
C ALA A 240 5.39 -5.46 11.54
N GLY A 241 4.69 -4.84 10.57
CA GLY A 241 4.55 -5.34 9.20
C GLY A 241 3.71 -6.59 9.06
N ILE A 242 2.87 -6.92 10.06
CA ILE A 242 2.11 -8.18 10.10
C ILE A 242 0.60 -7.99 10.25
N ARG A 243 0.14 -6.82 10.71
CA ARG A 243 -1.30 -6.50 10.81
C ARG A 243 -1.71 -5.67 9.61
N SER A 244 -2.75 -6.12 8.92
CA SER A 244 -3.16 -5.51 7.66
C SER A 244 -4.24 -4.45 7.86
N GLU A 245 -4.29 -3.46 6.97
CA GLU A 245 -5.36 -2.47 6.92
C GLU A 245 -6.58 -3.05 6.22
N TRP A 246 -7.78 -2.68 6.69
CA TRP A 246 -9.00 -3.01 5.99
C TRP A 246 -9.11 -2.18 4.71
N GLU A 247 -9.32 -2.87 3.60
CA GLU A 247 -9.61 -2.26 2.31
C GLU A 247 -10.69 -3.01 1.55
N ALA A 248 -11.34 -2.31 0.64
CA ALA A 248 -12.23 -2.91 -0.33
C ALA A 248 -12.16 -2.15 -1.66
N MET A 249 -12.35 -2.87 -2.75
CA MET A 249 -12.37 -2.32 -4.10
C MET A 249 -13.42 -3.06 -4.91
N VAL A 250 -14.13 -2.32 -5.76
CA VAL A 250 -14.97 -2.87 -6.81
C VAL A 250 -14.63 -2.13 -8.09
N GLY A 251 -14.49 -2.86 -9.20
CA GLY A 251 -14.22 -2.27 -10.50
C GLY A 251 -14.70 -3.15 -11.65
N ILE A 252 -14.62 -2.61 -12.86
CA ILE A 252 -15.03 -3.27 -14.09
C ILE A 252 -13.78 -3.74 -14.82
N ALA A 253 -13.68 -5.03 -15.08
CA ALA A 253 -12.58 -5.58 -15.87
C ALA A 253 -12.63 -5.04 -17.29
N ASP A 254 -11.49 -4.61 -17.81
CA ASP A 254 -11.33 -4.16 -19.19
C ASP A 254 -10.73 -5.31 -20.01
N PRO A 255 -11.55 -6.03 -20.81
CA PRO A 255 -11.07 -7.18 -21.56
C PRO A 255 -10.10 -6.78 -22.67
N ASP A 256 -10.16 -5.56 -23.19
CA ASP A 256 -9.27 -5.09 -24.24
C ASP A 256 -7.89 -4.73 -23.67
N GLU A 257 -7.84 -4.05 -22.52
CA GLU A 257 -6.59 -3.80 -21.78
C GLU A 257 -6.01 -5.11 -21.23
N ALA A 258 -6.83 -6.02 -20.70
CA ALA A 258 -6.38 -7.35 -20.26
C ALA A 258 -5.82 -8.17 -21.44
N ALA A 259 -6.46 -8.14 -22.61
CA ALA A 259 -5.93 -8.79 -23.82
C ALA A 259 -4.61 -8.15 -24.28
N ARG A 260 -4.45 -6.83 -24.15
CA ARG A 260 -3.16 -6.17 -24.40
C ARG A 260 -2.09 -6.63 -23.44
N LEU A 261 -2.43 -6.89 -22.17
CA LEU A 261 -1.51 -7.39 -21.12
C LEU A 261 -1.13 -8.87 -21.28
N LYS A 262 -1.91 -9.66 -22.03
CA LYS A 262 -1.52 -11.04 -22.40
C LYS A 262 -0.28 -11.06 -23.30
N ARG A 263 -0.12 -10.09 -24.20
CA ARG A 263 1.06 -10.05 -25.09
C ARG A 263 2.39 -9.85 -24.33
N PRO A 264 2.50 -8.94 -23.34
CA PRO A 264 3.66 -8.87 -22.45
C PRO A 264 3.94 -10.19 -21.72
N VAL A 265 2.90 -10.85 -21.21
CA VAL A 265 2.99 -12.16 -20.53
C VAL A 265 3.58 -13.21 -21.49
N GLU A 266 3.06 -13.32 -22.71
CA GLU A 266 3.56 -14.23 -23.76
C GLU A 266 4.98 -13.88 -24.23
N SER A 267 5.32 -12.59 -24.27
CA SER A 267 6.62 -12.08 -24.72
C SER A 267 7.66 -11.96 -23.61
N SER A 268 7.27 -12.21 -22.35
CA SER A 268 8.06 -11.98 -21.15
C SER A 268 9.42 -12.67 -21.19
N THR A 269 9.51 -13.87 -21.77
CA THR A 269 10.77 -14.62 -21.91
C THR A 269 11.80 -13.85 -22.74
N ALA A 270 11.37 -13.12 -23.78
CA ALA A 270 12.27 -12.31 -24.59
C ALA A 270 12.73 -11.05 -23.84
N VAL A 271 11.82 -10.43 -23.08
CA VAL A 271 12.11 -9.19 -22.33
C VAL A 271 12.99 -9.46 -21.10
N ILE A 272 12.86 -10.61 -20.43
CA ILE A 272 13.65 -10.97 -19.24
C ILE A 272 15.15 -11.11 -19.54
N ARG A 273 15.54 -11.25 -20.82
CA ARG A 273 16.93 -11.31 -21.28
C ARG A 273 17.57 -9.94 -21.53
N GLN A 274 16.83 -8.85 -21.39
CA GLN A 274 17.30 -7.47 -21.67
C GLN A 274 17.94 -6.73 -20.48
N PRO A 275 17.49 -6.91 -19.22
CA PRO A 275 18.05 -6.15 -18.11
C PRO A 275 19.55 -6.42 -17.88
N PRO A 276 20.28 -5.53 -17.17
CA PRO A 276 21.74 -5.53 -17.13
C PRO A 276 22.39 -6.72 -16.39
N TRP A 277 21.59 -7.58 -15.76
CA TRP A 277 22.03 -8.84 -15.14
C TRP A 277 21.91 -10.06 -16.05
N ALA A 278 21.33 -9.92 -17.25
CA ALA A 278 21.23 -10.98 -18.23
C ALA A 278 22.63 -11.40 -18.73
N VAL A 279 22.81 -12.70 -18.96
CA VAL A 279 24.07 -13.28 -19.44
C VAL A 279 23.70 -14.33 -20.49
N GLU A 280 24.19 -14.15 -21.73
CA GLU A 280 23.81 -14.93 -22.91
C GLU A 280 23.92 -16.44 -22.70
N ASP A 281 25.06 -16.89 -22.17
CA ASP A 281 25.36 -18.32 -21.99
C ASP A 281 24.81 -18.93 -20.69
N ALA A 282 24.11 -18.16 -19.84
CA ALA A 282 23.61 -18.62 -18.55
C ALA A 282 22.08 -18.56 -18.48
N ASN A 283 21.47 -19.70 -18.11
CA ASN A 283 20.02 -19.80 -17.91
C ASN A 283 19.22 -19.29 -19.12
N ASP A 284 19.60 -19.72 -20.33
CA ASP A 284 18.96 -19.34 -21.59
C ASP A 284 18.85 -17.81 -21.75
N GLY A 285 19.99 -17.12 -21.57
CA GLY A 285 20.11 -15.67 -21.68
C GLY A 285 19.59 -14.86 -20.48
N LYS A 286 18.93 -15.47 -19.50
CA LYS A 286 18.33 -14.74 -18.35
C LYS A 286 19.35 -14.39 -17.27
N GLY A 287 20.51 -15.03 -17.30
CA GLY A 287 21.54 -14.90 -16.28
C GLY A 287 21.33 -15.80 -15.06
N PRO A 288 22.37 -15.93 -14.22
CA PRO A 288 22.42 -16.94 -13.15
C PRO A 288 21.58 -16.58 -11.91
N THR A 289 21.10 -15.34 -11.83
CA THR A 289 20.29 -14.80 -10.70
C THR A 289 18.80 -14.71 -11.03
N LYS A 290 18.33 -15.47 -12.03
CA LYS A 290 16.91 -15.55 -12.40
C LYS A 290 16.39 -16.98 -12.26
N LYS A 291 15.07 -17.11 -12.03
CA LYS A 291 14.38 -18.41 -12.05
C LYS A 291 14.54 -19.04 -13.44
N SER A 292 14.67 -20.36 -13.50
CA SER A 292 14.82 -21.09 -14.77
C SER A 292 13.51 -21.06 -15.57
N LEU A 293 12.41 -21.38 -14.90
CA LEU A 293 11.06 -21.20 -15.40
C LEU A 293 10.52 -19.84 -14.95
N PHE A 294 10.03 -19.05 -15.91
CA PHE A 294 9.22 -17.88 -15.62
C PHE A 294 7.78 -18.26 -15.89
N GLU A 295 6.97 -18.30 -14.83
CA GLU A 295 5.53 -18.48 -14.94
C GLU A 295 4.92 -17.10 -15.02
N ALA A 296 4.44 -16.76 -16.21
CA ALA A 296 3.89 -15.45 -16.45
C ALA A 296 2.53 -15.37 -15.74
N PRO A 297 2.34 -14.42 -14.81
CA PRO A 297 1.08 -14.30 -14.09
C PRO A 297 -0.07 -13.81 -14.94
N ASP A 298 -1.28 -14.02 -14.44
CA ASP A 298 -2.46 -13.44 -15.05
C ASP A 298 -2.52 -11.94 -14.75
N PHE A 299 -2.96 -11.19 -15.75
CA PHE A 299 -3.06 -9.73 -15.69
C PHE A 299 -4.49 -9.32 -16.02
N THR A 300 -5.13 -8.62 -15.10
CA THR A 300 -6.49 -8.11 -15.29
C THR A 300 -6.48 -6.59 -15.11
N SER A 301 -6.69 -5.82 -16.17
CA SER A 301 -6.92 -4.39 -15.99
C SER A 301 -8.34 -4.16 -15.47
N VAL A 302 -8.49 -3.28 -14.47
CA VAL A 302 -9.79 -3.02 -13.84
C VAL A 302 -10.00 -1.53 -13.62
N HIS A 303 -11.04 -0.98 -14.23
CA HIS A 303 -11.46 0.39 -13.94
C HIS A 303 -12.20 0.43 -12.60
N ALA A 304 -11.59 1.07 -11.60
CA ALA A 304 -12.16 1.19 -10.27
C ALA A 304 -13.49 1.97 -10.30
N LEU A 305 -14.53 1.40 -9.71
CA LEU A 305 -15.78 2.12 -9.44
C LEU A 305 -15.76 2.73 -8.03
N ALA A 306 -15.23 1.97 -7.07
CA ALA A 306 -15.09 2.41 -5.70
C ALA A 306 -13.86 1.75 -5.07
N VAL A 307 -13.07 2.55 -4.35
CA VAL A 307 -11.99 2.08 -3.48
C VAL A 307 -12.25 2.63 -2.08
N CYS A 308 -12.29 1.73 -1.12
CA CYS A 308 -12.51 2.03 0.30
C CYS A 308 -11.25 1.63 1.06
N GLY A 309 -10.39 2.60 1.34
CA GLY A 309 -9.14 2.39 2.06
C GLY A 309 -8.59 3.72 2.52
N SER A 310 -7.58 3.71 3.39
CA SER A 310 -6.89 4.97 3.77
C SER A 310 -5.85 5.40 2.72
N ILE A 311 -5.53 4.49 1.80
CA ILE A 311 -4.64 4.68 0.66
C ILE A 311 -5.39 4.15 -0.56
N VAL A 312 -5.38 4.92 -1.65
CA VAL A 312 -5.83 4.44 -2.96
C VAL A 312 -4.57 4.14 -3.75
N PHE A 313 -4.31 2.87 -4.01
CA PHE A 313 -3.16 2.44 -4.80
C PHE A 313 -3.41 2.75 -6.28
N GLU A 314 -2.35 2.84 -7.08
CA GLU A 314 -2.46 2.89 -8.55
C GLU A 314 -2.47 1.48 -9.15
N ALA A 315 -1.92 0.51 -8.45
CA ALA A 315 -2.12 -0.89 -8.70
C ALA A 315 -1.84 -1.73 -7.47
N VAL A 316 -2.29 -2.98 -7.54
CA VAL A 316 -2.01 -4.01 -6.54
C VAL A 316 -1.73 -5.34 -7.22
N ASN A 317 -0.89 -6.14 -6.57
CA ASN A 317 -0.53 -7.50 -6.96
C ASN A 317 -0.86 -8.46 -5.83
N LEU A 318 -1.92 -9.25 -6.02
CA LEU A 318 -2.56 -9.98 -4.94
C LEU A 318 -2.91 -11.41 -5.34
N PRO A 319 -3.03 -12.34 -4.37
CA PRO A 319 -2.98 -12.11 -2.92
C PRO A 319 -1.55 -12.09 -2.35
N ASN A 320 -1.41 -11.59 -1.13
CA ASN A 320 -0.15 -11.56 -0.38
C ASN A 320 0.33 -12.93 0.14
N TYR A 321 -0.38 -14.04 -0.14
CA TYR A 321 -0.01 -15.38 0.31
C TYR A 321 0.84 -16.09 -0.75
N GLU A 322 2.15 -16.20 -0.51
CA GLU A 322 3.11 -16.80 -1.46
C GLU A 322 2.70 -18.20 -1.93
N TYR A 323 2.23 -19.05 -1.02
CA TYR A 323 1.80 -20.39 -1.41
C TYR A 323 0.61 -20.36 -2.39
N ILE A 324 -0.34 -19.41 -2.25
CA ILE A 324 -1.46 -19.26 -3.19
C ILE A 324 -0.94 -18.77 -4.52
N ARG A 325 0.02 -17.83 -4.50
CA ARG A 325 0.69 -17.33 -5.71
C ARG A 325 1.34 -18.48 -6.49
N GLU A 326 2.00 -19.39 -5.78
CA GLU A 326 2.65 -20.57 -6.36
C GLU A 326 1.66 -21.64 -6.83
N THR A 327 0.59 -21.94 -6.07
CA THR A 327 -0.31 -23.07 -6.39
C THR A 327 -1.55 -22.70 -7.21
N CYS A 328 -1.98 -21.45 -7.15
CA CYS A 328 -3.23 -20.96 -7.74
C CYS A 328 -3.03 -19.76 -8.67
N GLY A 329 -1.96 -18.98 -8.47
CA GLY A 329 -1.65 -17.77 -9.24
C GLY A 329 -1.89 -16.47 -8.46
N PHE A 330 -1.82 -15.35 -9.17
CA PHE A 330 -2.10 -14.01 -8.65
C PHE A 330 -2.71 -13.12 -9.72
N LYS A 331 -3.35 -12.02 -9.29
CA LYS A 331 -3.93 -11.00 -10.16
C LYS A 331 -3.24 -9.66 -9.92
N ASN A 332 -2.99 -8.97 -11.02
CA ASN A 332 -2.56 -7.59 -11.05
C ASN A 332 -3.76 -6.72 -11.36
N VAL A 333 -4.02 -5.68 -10.56
CA VAL A 333 -5.16 -4.79 -10.70
C VAL A 333 -4.64 -3.37 -10.80
N VAL A 334 -4.95 -2.65 -11.88
CA VAL A 334 -4.50 -1.27 -12.12
C VAL A 334 -5.66 -0.29 -11.93
N LEU A 335 -5.54 0.60 -10.96
CA LEU A 335 -6.50 1.65 -10.59
C LEU A 335 -6.15 2.96 -11.31
N THR A 336 -7.01 3.44 -12.21
CA THR A 336 -6.78 4.69 -12.95
C THR A 336 -7.37 5.89 -12.19
N ASN A 337 -6.53 6.73 -11.59
CA ASN A 337 -6.97 7.99 -10.96
C ASN A 337 -6.08 9.19 -11.39
N PRO A 338 -6.60 10.42 -11.33
CA PRO A 338 -5.85 11.61 -11.75
C PRO A 338 -4.74 11.97 -10.75
N THR A 339 -3.52 12.13 -11.27
CA THR A 339 -2.31 12.55 -10.54
C THR A 339 -2.27 14.06 -10.30
N VAL A 340 -1.66 14.49 -9.19
CA VAL A 340 -1.29 15.90 -8.98
C VAL A 340 -0.07 16.26 -9.83
N HIS A 341 -0.13 17.37 -10.58
CA HIS A 341 0.92 17.76 -11.52
C HIS A 341 1.92 18.75 -10.92
N ARG A 342 3.19 18.34 -10.77
CA ARG A 342 4.31 19.21 -10.37
C ARG A 342 5.38 19.28 -11.47
N VAL A 343 4.98 19.69 -12.67
CA VAL A 343 5.85 19.88 -13.85
C VAL A 343 5.90 21.34 -14.29
N ALA A 344 6.84 21.71 -15.16
CA ALA A 344 6.89 23.06 -15.72
C ALA A 344 5.59 23.37 -16.50
N PRO A 345 5.10 24.62 -16.53
CA PRO A 345 3.87 24.97 -17.25
C PRO A 345 3.89 24.58 -18.73
N SER A 346 5.06 24.64 -19.39
CA SER A 346 5.27 24.22 -20.78
C SER A 346 5.06 22.72 -20.99
N GLU A 347 5.29 21.90 -19.96
CA GLU A 347 5.23 20.43 -20.03
C GLU A 347 3.89 19.90 -19.54
N LEU A 348 3.06 20.73 -18.89
CA LEU A 348 1.84 20.29 -18.21
C LEU A 348 0.85 19.56 -19.12
N LYS A 349 0.65 20.07 -20.34
CA LYS A 349 -0.26 19.42 -21.30
C LYS A 349 0.27 18.05 -21.71
N PHE A 350 1.53 18.00 -22.14
CA PHE A 350 2.20 16.76 -22.52
C PHE A 350 2.20 15.73 -21.39
N PHE A 351 2.53 16.15 -20.16
CA PHE A 351 2.51 15.28 -19.00
C PHE A 351 1.11 14.71 -18.72
N LYS A 352 0.05 15.53 -18.81
CA LYS A 352 -1.34 15.05 -18.66
C LYS A 352 -1.72 14.01 -19.71
N ASP A 353 -1.30 14.22 -20.95
CA ASP A 353 -1.62 13.34 -22.07
C ASP A 353 -0.86 12.00 -22.00
N THR A 354 0.31 11.98 -21.35
CA THR A 354 1.22 10.82 -21.32
C THR A 354 1.31 10.09 -19.98
N THR A 355 1.12 10.76 -18.83
CA THR A 355 1.36 10.17 -17.48
C THR A 355 0.54 8.91 -17.24
N ARG A 356 -0.73 8.87 -17.69
CA ARG A 356 -1.57 7.67 -17.55
C ARG A 356 -1.00 6.47 -18.31
N ILE A 357 -0.44 6.71 -19.50
CA ILE A 357 0.14 5.67 -20.35
C ILE A 357 1.43 5.15 -19.71
N VAL A 358 2.32 6.07 -19.31
CA VAL A 358 3.56 5.73 -18.62
C VAL A 358 3.27 4.92 -17.37
N ARG A 359 2.34 5.37 -16.52
CA ARG A 359 1.95 4.63 -15.31
C ARG A 359 1.40 3.26 -15.63
N PHE A 360 0.51 3.12 -16.61
CA PHE A 360 0.00 1.81 -17.00
C PHE A 360 1.13 0.84 -17.41
N ILE A 361 2.05 1.28 -18.28
CA ILE A 361 3.16 0.44 -18.76
C ILE A 361 4.15 0.14 -17.64
N THR A 362 4.56 1.16 -16.89
CA THR A 362 5.55 1.01 -15.81
C THR A 362 5.00 0.16 -14.68
N THR A 363 3.74 0.31 -14.31
CA THR A 363 3.06 -0.55 -13.33
C THR A 363 2.95 -1.99 -13.83
N ALA A 364 2.45 -2.22 -15.05
CA ALA A 364 2.36 -3.57 -15.60
C ALA A 364 3.74 -4.26 -15.64
N THR A 365 4.78 -3.50 -15.99
CA THR A 365 6.15 -3.99 -16.03
C THR A 365 6.75 -4.18 -14.64
N HIS A 366 6.45 -3.29 -13.70
CA HIS A 366 6.87 -3.37 -12.30
C HIS A 366 6.37 -4.65 -11.65
N GLU A 367 5.10 -4.98 -11.86
CA GLU A 367 4.53 -6.21 -11.32
C GLU A 367 5.01 -7.47 -12.06
N LEU A 368 4.97 -7.45 -13.39
CA LEU A 368 5.31 -8.62 -14.22
C LEU A 368 6.80 -8.95 -14.17
N LEU A 369 7.62 -7.94 -14.41
CA LEU A 369 9.05 -8.06 -14.66
C LEU A 369 9.89 -7.51 -13.51
N GLY A 370 9.37 -6.57 -12.72
CA GLY A 370 10.00 -6.15 -11.47
C GLY A 370 9.90 -7.27 -10.44
N HIS A 371 8.78 -7.38 -9.73
CA HIS A 371 8.57 -8.38 -8.67
C HIS A 371 8.65 -9.81 -9.19
N GLY A 372 8.06 -10.10 -10.35
CA GLY A 372 8.05 -11.44 -10.93
C GLY A 372 9.42 -11.99 -11.33
N THR A 373 10.49 -11.18 -11.31
CA THR A 373 11.83 -11.62 -11.73
C THR A 373 12.88 -11.52 -10.64
N GLY A 374 13.56 -12.63 -10.36
CA GLY A 374 14.63 -12.66 -9.37
C GLY A 374 14.75 -14.05 -8.76
N LYS A 375 15.97 -14.46 -8.46
CA LYS A 375 16.25 -15.68 -7.70
C LYS A 375 17.04 -15.30 -6.46
N LEU A 376 16.51 -15.63 -5.29
CA LEU A 376 17.28 -15.63 -4.06
C LEU A 376 18.14 -16.90 -4.04
N LEU A 377 19.45 -16.73 -3.92
CA LEU A 377 20.35 -17.86 -3.66
C LEU A 377 20.16 -18.29 -2.21
N THR A 378 19.80 -19.56 -2.01
CA THR A 378 19.35 -20.08 -0.71
C THR A 378 19.89 -21.48 -0.48
N GLU A 379 20.39 -21.71 0.73
CA GLU A 379 20.55 -23.02 1.34
C GLU A 379 19.18 -23.43 1.90
N THR A 380 18.46 -24.29 1.18
CA THR A 380 17.07 -24.67 1.50
C THR A 380 16.97 -25.61 2.69
N ALA A 381 18.03 -26.40 2.92
CA ALA A 381 18.25 -27.21 4.10
C ALA A 381 19.78 -27.37 4.29
N PRO A 382 20.27 -27.79 5.47
CA PRO A 382 21.70 -27.94 5.71
C PRO A 382 22.41 -28.74 4.60
N GLY A 383 23.29 -28.08 3.84
CA GLY A 383 24.04 -28.63 2.72
C GLY A 383 23.24 -28.85 1.42
N ILE A 384 22.02 -28.31 1.31
CA ILE A 384 21.17 -28.38 0.12
C ILE A 384 20.94 -26.97 -0.40
N TYR A 385 21.41 -26.68 -1.61
CA TYR A 385 21.35 -25.35 -2.23
C TYR A 385 20.41 -25.33 -3.42
N ASN A 386 19.71 -24.21 -3.63
CA ASN A 386 18.92 -23.97 -4.84
C ASN A 386 19.78 -23.48 -6.03
N PHE A 387 21.11 -23.51 -5.90
CA PHE A 387 22.10 -23.13 -6.91
C PHE A 387 23.27 -24.13 -6.90
N ASP A 388 24.09 -24.10 -7.95
CA ASP A 388 25.27 -24.96 -8.05
C ASP A 388 26.42 -24.39 -7.19
N GLU A 389 26.75 -25.08 -6.10
CA GLU A 389 27.84 -24.71 -5.20
C GLU A 389 29.22 -24.92 -5.83
N GLN A 390 29.34 -25.87 -6.77
CA GLN A 390 30.61 -26.14 -7.46
C GLN A 390 30.87 -25.10 -8.55
N ASN A 391 29.80 -24.53 -9.12
CA ASN A 391 29.86 -23.48 -10.14
C ASN A 391 29.08 -22.24 -9.69
N LEU A 392 29.63 -21.52 -8.72
CA LEU A 392 29.00 -20.33 -8.17
C LEU A 392 28.69 -19.27 -9.25
N PRO A 393 27.47 -18.71 -9.25
CA PRO A 393 27.12 -17.57 -10.08
C PRO A 393 28.13 -16.43 -9.97
N THR A 394 28.46 -15.79 -11.09
CA THR A 394 29.27 -14.57 -11.09
C THR A 394 28.38 -13.34 -10.92
N SER A 395 28.75 -12.45 -9.99
CA SER A 395 28.06 -11.18 -9.78
C SER A 395 28.26 -10.24 -10.98
N PRO A 396 27.18 -9.68 -11.56
CA PRO A 396 27.30 -8.73 -12.67
C PRO A 396 27.92 -7.39 -12.25
N ILE A 397 27.94 -7.08 -10.94
CA ILE A 397 28.49 -5.84 -10.37
C ILE A 397 29.98 -6.03 -10.05
N SER A 398 30.31 -6.99 -9.18
CA SER A 398 31.69 -7.18 -8.71
C SER A 398 32.56 -8.00 -9.66
N LYS A 399 31.95 -8.67 -10.64
CA LYS A 399 32.59 -9.64 -11.55
C LYS A 399 33.30 -10.80 -10.84
N LYS A 400 32.90 -11.11 -9.60
CA LYS A 400 33.42 -12.22 -8.79
C LYS A 400 32.31 -13.23 -8.49
N ALA A 401 32.71 -14.47 -8.17
CA ALA A 401 31.79 -15.50 -7.68
C ALA A 401 31.00 -14.99 -6.45
N ILE A 402 29.70 -15.26 -6.43
CA ILE A 402 28.83 -14.90 -5.31
C ILE A 402 29.09 -15.87 -4.16
N THR A 403 29.56 -15.34 -3.04
CA THR A 403 29.95 -16.11 -1.84
C THR A 403 28.94 -16.00 -0.69
N SER A 404 27.86 -15.24 -0.88
CA SER A 404 26.80 -15.04 0.10
C SER A 404 25.45 -15.57 -0.40
N HIS A 405 24.70 -16.23 0.47
CA HIS A 405 23.37 -16.77 0.21
C HIS A 405 22.50 -16.71 1.48
N HIS A 406 21.20 -16.93 1.35
CA HIS A 406 20.30 -17.07 2.49
C HIS A 406 20.47 -18.45 3.13
N LEU A 407 20.59 -18.48 4.45
CA LEU A 407 20.67 -19.71 5.25
C LEU A 407 19.29 -20.35 5.46
N PRO A 408 19.22 -21.60 5.92
CA PRO A 408 17.94 -22.25 6.22
C PRO A 408 17.09 -21.40 7.18
N GLY A 409 15.84 -21.13 6.78
CA GLY A 409 14.89 -20.31 7.54
C GLY A 409 15.05 -18.79 7.37
N GLN A 410 16.09 -18.30 6.68
CA GLN A 410 16.21 -16.89 6.36
C GLN A 410 15.31 -16.51 5.17
N THR A 411 14.62 -15.38 5.33
CA THR A 411 13.81 -14.73 4.30
C THR A 411 14.41 -13.38 3.91
N TRP A 412 13.99 -12.82 2.77
CA TRP A 412 14.34 -11.46 2.33
C TRP A 412 14.17 -10.44 3.47
N THR A 413 12.99 -10.44 4.10
CA THR A 413 12.67 -9.55 5.21
C THR A 413 13.55 -9.77 6.43
N SER A 414 13.90 -11.02 6.76
CA SER A 414 14.76 -11.32 7.91
C SER A 414 16.19 -10.77 7.74
N VAL A 415 16.70 -10.72 6.51
CA VAL A 415 18.08 -10.28 6.20
C VAL A 415 18.14 -8.76 6.00
N PHE A 416 17.22 -8.20 5.21
CA PHE A 416 17.20 -6.77 4.89
C PHE A 416 16.52 -5.91 5.96
N GLY A 417 15.78 -6.53 6.88
CA GLY A 417 15.10 -5.86 7.98
C GLY A 417 14.20 -4.73 7.50
N LYS A 418 14.38 -3.53 8.08
CA LYS A 418 13.54 -2.36 7.78
C LYS A 418 13.63 -1.85 6.34
N LEU A 419 14.71 -2.20 5.61
CA LEU A 419 14.89 -1.76 4.22
C LEU A 419 14.29 -2.74 3.21
N ALA A 420 13.87 -3.93 3.64
CA ALA A 420 13.44 -5.01 2.76
C ALA A 420 12.39 -4.55 1.73
N ALA A 421 11.31 -3.94 2.19
CA ALA A 421 10.23 -3.47 1.33
C ALA A 421 10.72 -2.39 0.35
N THR A 422 11.34 -1.31 0.85
CA THR A 422 11.81 -0.21 -0.01
C THR A 422 12.85 -0.66 -1.04
N VAL A 423 13.76 -1.58 -0.70
CA VAL A 423 14.76 -2.08 -1.65
C VAL A 423 14.08 -2.88 -2.76
N GLU A 424 13.09 -3.70 -2.42
CA GLU A 424 12.33 -4.48 -3.40
C GLU A 424 11.49 -3.57 -4.31
N GLU A 425 10.78 -2.59 -3.75
CA GLU A 425 10.04 -1.59 -4.54
C GLU A 425 10.95 -0.79 -5.45
N CYS A 426 12.08 -0.30 -4.93
CA CYS A 426 13.05 0.46 -5.72
C CYS A 426 13.60 -0.38 -6.87
N ARG A 427 13.86 -1.68 -6.64
CA ARG A 427 14.30 -2.59 -7.69
C ARG A 427 13.22 -2.76 -8.75
N ALA A 428 11.96 -3.00 -8.36
CA ALA A 428 10.86 -3.23 -9.29
C ALA A 428 10.53 -1.99 -10.12
N ILE A 429 10.55 -0.79 -9.52
CA ILE A 429 10.41 0.50 -10.21
C ILE A 429 11.56 0.71 -11.21
N LEU A 430 12.82 0.48 -10.81
CA LEU A 430 13.95 0.62 -11.72
C LEU A 430 13.89 -0.35 -12.91
N VAL A 431 13.37 -1.57 -12.72
CA VAL A 431 13.17 -2.51 -13.84
C VAL A 431 12.19 -1.93 -14.85
N SER A 432 11.07 -1.37 -14.38
CA SER A 432 10.05 -0.84 -15.28
C SER A 432 10.52 0.42 -16.00
N GLU A 433 11.17 1.34 -15.30
CA GLU A 433 11.75 2.56 -15.88
C GLU A 433 12.89 2.25 -16.87
N TYR A 434 13.76 1.29 -16.55
CA TYR A 434 14.84 0.86 -17.45
C TYR A 434 14.30 0.31 -18.77
N LEU A 435 13.22 -0.46 -18.72
CA LEU A 435 12.62 -1.07 -19.91
C LEU A 435 11.78 -0.10 -20.75
N MET A 436 11.57 1.15 -20.32
CA MET A 436 10.87 2.16 -21.11
C MET A 436 11.64 2.61 -22.36
N ASP A 437 12.93 2.28 -22.47
CA ASP A 437 13.73 2.49 -23.71
C ASP A 437 13.59 1.32 -24.71
N ASP A 438 12.95 0.21 -24.32
CA ASP A 438 12.77 -0.96 -25.20
C ASP A 438 11.55 -0.76 -26.13
N LYS A 439 11.84 -0.44 -27.39
CA LYS A 439 10.80 -0.28 -28.43
C LYS A 439 9.98 -1.54 -28.69
N ASN A 440 10.53 -2.73 -28.47
CA ASN A 440 9.76 -3.97 -28.60
C ASN A 440 8.76 -4.09 -27.47
N LEU A 441 9.17 -3.78 -26.23
CA LEU A 441 8.24 -3.72 -25.09
C LEU A 441 7.13 -2.71 -25.33
N LEU A 442 7.47 -1.48 -25.73
CA LEU A 442 6.47 -0.45 -26.04
C LEU A 442 5.55 -0.87 -27.19
N GLY A 443 6.09 -1.54 -28.22
CA GLY A 443 5.31 -2.11 -29.31
C GLY A 443 4.32 -3.21 -28.86
N ILE A 444 4.70 -4.01 -27.87
CA ILE A 444 3.80 -4.99 -27.23
C ILE A 444 2.63 -4.28 -26.52
N PHE A 445 2.83 -3.07 -26.00
CA PHE A 445 1.77 -2.21 -25.47
C PHE A 445 1.02 -1.39 -26.54
N SER A 446 1.33 -1.61 -27.83
CA SER A 446 0.81 -0.87 -28.99
C SER A 446 1.29 0.58 -29.12
N TYR A 447 2.43 0.91 -28.52
CA TYR A 447 3.09 2.22 -28.65
C TYR A 447 4.33 2.09 -29.52
N THR A 448 4.18 2.48 -30.78
CA THR A 448 5.20 2.43 -31.83
C THR A 448 5.46 3.83 -32.39
N ASP A 449 6.56 4.03 -33.09
CA ASP A 449 6.97 5.35 -33.58
C ASP A 449 6.03 5.97 -34.64
N ASP A 450 5.06 5.21 -35.16
CA ASP A 450 3.99 5.68 -36.05
C ASP A 450 2.74 6.22 -35.32
N LYS A 451 2.73 6.20 -33.98
CA LYS A 451 1.62 6.71 -33.16
C LYS A 451 1.75 8.20 -32.87
N GLU A 452 0.64 8.82 -32.47
CA GLU A 452 0.61 10.22 -32.02
C GLU A 452 1.49 10.44 -30.78
N ILE A 453 1.49 9.47 -29.86
CA ILE A 453 2.42 9.41 -28.73
C ILE A 453 3.45 8.32 -29.06
N THR A 454 4.67 8.75 -29.35
CA THR A 454 5.75 7.87 -29.81
C THR A 454 6.46 7.17 -28.65
N ALA A 455 7.33 6.20 -28.95
CA ALA A 455 8.17 5.57 -27.92
C ALA A 455 9.08 6.59 -27.22
N GLY A 456 9.64 7.54 -27.98
CA GLY A 456 10.47 8.62 -27.44
C GLY A 456 9.71 9.55 -26.51
N ASP A 457 8.44 9.86 -26.83
CA ASP A 457 7.58 10.65 -25.96
C ASP A 457 7.33 9.94 -24.62
N LEU A 458 7.07 8.63 -24.65
CA LEU A 458 6.87 7.84 -23.43
C LEU A 458 8.13 7.73 -22.58
N LEU A 459 9.30 7.57 -23.21
CA LEU A 459 10.58 7.61 -22.50
C LEU A 459 10.78 8.97 -21.82
N TYR A 460 10.59 10.08 -22.54
CA TYR A 460 10.68 11.42 -21.96
C TYR A 460 9.68 11.62 -20.80
N ALA A 461 8.43 11.24 -21.01
CA ALA A 461 7.39 11.29 -19.98
C ALA A 461 7.73 10.42 -18.75
N THR A 462 8.46 9.31 -18.92
CA THR A 462 8.94 8.48 -17.81
C THR A 462 9.86 9.29 -16.88
N TYR A 463 10.83 10.02 -17.43
CA TYR A 463 11.70 10.89 -16.63
C TYR A 463 10.93 12.03 -15.94
N LEU A 464 9.89 12.57 -16.57
CA LEU A 464 8.99 13.54 -15.91
C LEU A 464 8.27 12.90 -14.71
N ASN A 465 7.77 11.68 -14.85
CA ASN A 465 7.12 10.97 -13.75
C ASN A 465 8.11 10.70 -12.59
N ILE A 466 9.35 10.28 -12.88
CA ILE A 466 10.41 10.13 -11.87
C ILE A 466 10.61 11.42 -11.07
N GLY A 467 10.68 12.56 -11.77
CA GLY A 467 10.79 13.88 -11.14
C GLY A 467 9.60 14.23 -10.23
N VAL A 468 8.37 14.02 -10.73
CA VAL A 468 7.14 14.31 -9.99
C VAL A 468 7.01 13.42 -8.76
N ASP A 469 7.17 12.11 -8.91
CA ASP A 469 6.98 11.12 -7.85
C ASP A 469 8.06 11.25 -6.78
N GLY A 470 9.32 11.43 -7.17
CA GLY A 470 10.41 11.64 -6.23
C GLY A 470 10.28 12.95 -5.44
N LEU A 471 9.71 14.00 -6.03
CA LEU A 471 9.44 15.25 -5.30
C LEU A 471 8.25 15.11 -4.34
N GLN A 472 7.17 14.44 -4.76
CA GLN A 472 5.99 14.19 -3.92
C GLN A 472 6.34 13.29 -2.74
N ALA A 473 7.27 12.36 -2.91
CA ALA A 473 7.78 11.53 -1.83
C ALA A 473 8.24 12.27 -0.59
N LEU A 474 8.77 13.50 -0.73
CA LEU A 474 9.18 14.31 0.41
C LEU A 474 8.05 14.58 1.43
N GLU A 475 6.79 14.49 1.02
CA GLU A 475 5.63 14.60 1.91
C GLU A 475 5.56 13.46 2.95
N HIS A 476 6.14 12.31 2.60
CA HIS A 476 6.20 11.12 3.44
C HIS A 476 7.50 11.01 4.26
N TYR A 477 8.45 11.95 4.12
CA TYR A 477 9.65 11.98 4.93
C TYR A 477 9.45 12.76 6.23
N ASN A 478 9.67 12.10 7.36
CA ASN A 478 9.64 12.74 8.67
C ASN A 478 11.04 13.24 9.05
N ILE A 479 11.22 14.56 9.06
CA ILE A 479 12.49 15.20 9.38
C ILE A 479 12.91 14.95 10.85
N GLN A 480 11.97 14.96 11.79
CA GLN A 480 12.27 14.80 13.22
C GLN A 480 12.79 13.40 13.55
N ASN A 481 12.20 12.38 12.93
CA ASN A 481 12.55 10.98 13.16
C ASN A 481 13.57 10.45 12.14
N GLN A 482 13.92 11.26 11.13
CA GLN A 482 14.74 10.87 9.98
C GLN A 482 14.28 9.56 9.35
N ALA A 483 12.96 9.42 9.19
CA ALA A 483 12.32 8.17 8.80
C ALA A 483 11.29 8.40 7.70
N TRP A 484 11.21 7.45 6.77
CA TRP A 484 10.21 7.41 5.72
C TRP A 484 8.92 6.76 6.22
N GLY A 485 7.78 7.36 5.86
CA GLY A 485 6.46 6.86 6.23
C GLY A 485 5.80 5.96 5.17
N GLN A 486 6.38 5.82 3.98
CA GLN A 486 5.84 4.98 2.90
C GLN A 486 7.00 4.44 2.02
N VAL A 487 6.94 3.14 1.73
CA VAL A 487 8.05 2.37 1.12
C VAL A 487 8.36 2.73 -0.33
N HIS A 488 7.33 2.95 -1.16
CA HIS A 488 7.43 3.36 -2.58
C HIS A 488 7.94 4.80 -2.71
N HIS A 489 7.47 5.73 -1.86
CA HIS A 489 7.93 7.10 -1.86
C HIS A 489 9.41 7.18 -1.49
N GLN A 490 9.87 6.38 -0.53
CA GLN A 490 11.31 6.26 -0.26
C GLN A 490 12.07 5.75 -1.49
N ALA A 491 11.51 4.80 -2.24
CA ALA A 491 12.10 4.30 -3.49
C ALA A 491 12.14 5.39 -4.58
N HIS A 492 11.02 6.04 -4.92
CA HIS A 492 10.96 7.14 -5.89
C HIS A 492 11.93 8.27 -5.55
N PHE A 493 12.02 8.67 -4.27
CA PHE A 493 12.98 9.68 -3.86
C PHE A 493 14.43 9.20 -4.02
N SER A 494 14.72 7.92 -3.75
CA SER A 494 16.06 7.36 -3.92
C SER A 494 16.48 7.38 -5.39
N ILE A 495 15.57 7.04 -6.31
CA ILE A 495 15.79 7.10 -7.75
C ILE A 495 16.01 8.54 -8.22
N LEU A 496 15.11 9.46 -7.87
CA LEU A 496 15.25 10.89 -8.17
C LEU A 496 16.58 11.43 -7.65
N LYS A 497 16.93 11.11 -6.39
CA LYS A 497 18.17 11.56 -5.78
C LYS A 497 19.39 11.07 -6.57
N HIS A 498 19.40 9.81 -7.02
CA HIS A 498 20.48 9.30 -7.85
C HIS A 498 20.59 10.07 -9.17
N LEU A 499 19.48 10.31 -9.88
CA LEU A 499 19.51 11.07 -11.14
C LEU A 499 19.94 12.55 -10.95
N LEU A 500 19.60 13.16 -9.81
CA LEU A 500 20.06 14.53 -9.49
C LEU A 500 21.56 14.59 -9.19
N GLN A 501 22.14 13.52 -8.64
CA GLN A 501 23.54 13.48 -8.23
C GLN A 501 24.45 12.98 -9.35
N ASP A 502 24.00 11.94 -10.06
CA ASP A 502 24.82 11.14 -10.97
C ASP A 502 24.22 11.03 -12.39
N GLY A 503 23.07 11.68 -12.66
CA GLY A 503 22.38 11.63 -13.94
C GLY A 503 22.79 12.70 -14.95
N ASP A 504 23.97 13.32 -14.79
CA ASP A 504 24.53 14.32 -15.71
C ASP A 504 23.56 15.48 -16.08
N GLY A 505 22.69 15.86 -15.13
CA GLY A 505 21.74 16.96 -15.29
C GLY A 505 20.50 16.62 -16.11
N VAL A 506 20.18 15.34 -16.31
CA VAL A 506 18.97 14.84 -16.98
C VAL A 506 17.68 15.31 -16.29
N ILE A 507 17.70 15.46 -14.97
CA ILE A 507 16.61 16.05 -14.18
C ILE A 507 17.16 17.22 -13.38
N ARG A 508 16.38 18.31 -13.30
CA ARG A 508 16.68 19.49 -12.48
C ARG A 508 15.46 19.90 -11.68
N ILE A 509 15.69 20.31 -10.43
CA ILE A 509 14.65 20.90 -9.58
C ILE A 509 14.94 22.39 -9.46
N CYS A 510 13.99 23.21 -9.91
CA CYS A 510 14.05 24.66 -9.77
C CYS A 510 13.16 25.11 -8.61
N HIS A 511 13.66 26.01 -7.76
CA HIS A 511 12.86 26.65 -6.70
C HIS A 511 12.77 28.17 -6.95
N GLY A 512 11.58 28.75 -6.78
CA GLY A 512 11.31 30.17 -7.06
C GLY A 512 10.50 30.40 -8.35
N PRO A 513 10.21 31.66 -8.73
CA PRO A 513 9.47 31.94 -9.96
C PRO A 513 10.26 31.42 -11.16
N TYR A 514 9.62 30.56 -11.97
CA TYR A 514 10.21 29.95 -13.16
C TYR A 514 10.81 31.05 -14.06
N ARG A 515 12.14 31.06 -14.18
CA ARG A 515 12.84 31.87 -15.16
C ARG A 515 13.34 30.90 -16.21
N ASP A 516 12.70 30.94 -17.37
CA ASP A 516 13.15 30.20 -18.55
C ASP A 516 14.58 30.66 -18.88
N THR A 517 15.58 29.82 -18.62
CA THR A 517 16.98 30.16 -18.86
C THR A 517 17.43 29.87 -20.28
N GLY A 518 16.53 29.47 -21.19
CA GLY A 518 16.78 29.49 -22.64
C GLY A 518 18.05 28.79 -23.11
N GLN A 519 18.49 27.74 -22.41
CA GLN A 519 19.60 26.90 -22.88
C GLN A 519 18.99 25.64 -23.49
N THR A 520 18.84 25.71 -24.82
CA THR A 520 18.60 24.61 -25.75
C THR A 520 19.74 23.61 -25.75
#